data_AF-A0A9E1RTD4-F1
#
_entry.id   AF-A0A9E1RTD4-F1
#
_cell.length_a   1.000
_cell.length_b   1.000
_cell.length_c   1.000
_cell.angle_alpha   90.00
_cell.angle_beta   90.00
_cell.angle_gamma   90.00
#
_symmetry.space_group_name_H-M   'P 1'
#
loop_
_entity.id
_entity.type
_entity.pdbx_description
1 polymer ?
#
loop_
_entity_poly.entity_id
_entity_poly.type
_entity_poly.pdbx_seq_one_letter_code
_entity_poly.pdbx_strand_id
1 'polypeptide(L)'
;MADTTNTTTVHTVEVVRYDDPVMITERVAVAAFLAGYSDPTRQSYATDVRIFTTWCHDHGVNLLNVKRPHLETFGRWMEQQGRMPSTIGRRLSTLSSFYKY
;
A
#
# COMPACT_ATOMS: atom_id res chain seq x y z
N MET A 1 -48.27 -40.28 -8.24
CA MET A 1 -47.45 -39.10 -8.58
C MET A 1 -46.52 -38.86 -7.40
N ALA A 2 -45.24 -39.20 -7.53
CA ALA A 2 -44.24 -39.05 -6.48
C ALA A 2 -43.58 -37.66 -6.64
N ASP A 3 -43.74 -36.80 -5.64
CA ASP A 3 -43.13 -35.48 -5.60
C ASP A 3 -41.70 -35.62 -5.06
N THR A 4 -40.70 -35.23 -5.86
CA THR A 4 -39.28 -35.43 -5.56
C THR A 4 -38.73 -34.11 -5.03
N THR A 5 -38.57 -34.00 -3.72
CA THR A 5 -38.00 -32.80 -3.09
C THR A 5 -36.49 -32.75 -3.38
N ASN A 6 -36.08 -31.89 -4.31
CA ASN A 6 -34.66 -31.58 -4.54
C ASN A 6 -34.10 -30.82 -3.33
N THR A 7 -33.27 -31.50 -2.53
CA THR A 7 -32.46 -30.87 -1.48
C THR A 7 -31.27 -30.17 -2.13
N THR A 8 -31.35 -28.84 -2.25
CA THR A 8 -30.21 -28.00 -2.65
C THR A 8 -29.23 -27.86 -1.48
N THR A 9 -28.07 -28.52 -1.58
CA THR A 9 -26.94 -28.32 -0.66
C THR A 9 -26.32 -26.94 -0.91
N VAL A 10 -26.40 -26.06 0.09
CA VAL A 10 -25.70 -24.77 0.07
C VAL A 10 -24.29 -24.98 0.61
N HIS A 11 -23.28 -24.88 -0.26
CA HIS A 11 -21.88 -24.90 0.16
C HIS A 11 -21.42 -23.49 0.51
N THR A 12 -21.32 -23.20 1.80
CA THR A 12 -20.71 -21.96 2.32
C THR A 12 -19.19 -22.08 2.17
N VAL A 13 -18.60 -21.33 1.25
CA VAL A 13 -17.15 -21.16 1.16
C VAL A 13 -16.71 -20.04 2.10
N GLU A 14 -15.91 -20.40 3.11
CA GLU A 14 -15.30 -19.43 4.02
C GLU A 14 -14.09 -18.81 3.32
N VAL A 15 -14.14 -17.49 3.08
CA VAL A 15 -13.03 -16.76 2.46
C VAL A 15 -11.95 -16.54 3.53
N VAL A 16 -10.98 -17.44 3.59
CA VAL A 16 -9.76 -17.26 4.40
C VAL A 16 -8.91 -16.19 3.73
N ARG A 17 -8.76 -15.03 4.38
CA ARG A 17 -7.78 -14.01 3.96
C ARG A 17 -6.38 -14.56 4.20
N TYR A 18 -5.73 -15.07 3.15
CA TYR A 18 -4.29 -15.30 3.18
C TYR A 18 -3.60 -13.94 3.02
N ASP A 19 -3.23 -13.30 4.13
CA ASP A 19 -2.32 -12.16 4.08
C ASP A 19 -0.92 -12.69 3.76
N ASP A 20 -0.39 -12.31 2.60
CA ASP A 20 1.00 -12.60 2.23
C ASP A 20 1.94 -12.08 3.35
N PRO A 21 2.87 -12.90 3.88
CA PRO A 21 3.83 -12.47 4.90
C PRO A 21 4.59 -11.18 4.54
N VAL A 22 4.84 -10.95 3.24
CA VAL A 22 5.43 -9.69 2.74
C VAL A 22 4.52 -8.51 3.06
N MET A 23 3.22 -8.62 2.77
CA MET A 23 2.23 -7.59 3.04
C MET A 23 2.09 -7.28 4.53
N ILE A 24 2.23 -8.29 5.40
CA ILE A 24 2.26 -8.09 6.85
C ILE A 24 3.49 -7.27 7.25
N THR A 25 4.66 -7.64 6.74
CA THR A 25 5.93 -6.97 7.07
C THR A 25 5.93 -5.51 6.60
N GLU A 26 5.40 -5.24 5.40
CA GLU A 26 5.23 -3.88 4.90
C GLU A 26 4.31 -3.03 5.80
N ARG A 27 3.17 -3.59 6.22
CA ARG A 27 2.24 -2.90 7.14
C ARG A 27 2.90 -2.58 8.48
N VAL A 28 3.70 -3.49 9.03
CA VAL A 28 4.44 -3.28 10.27
C VAL A 28 5.47 -2.17 10.10
N ALA A 29 6.24 -2.15 9.00
CA ALA A 29 7.21 -1.10 8.73
C ALA A 29 6.54 0.28 8.62
N VAL A 30 5.41 0.37 7.90
CA VAL A 30 4.63 1.61 7.78
C VAL A 30 4.09 2.05 9.14
N ALA A 31 3.54 1.13 9.94
CA ALA A 31 3.02 1.45 11.27
C ALA A 31 4.12 1.94 12.22
N ALA A 32 5.28 1.28 12.23
CA ALA A 32 6.42 1.65 13.06
C ALA A 32 6.95 3.05 12.69
N PHE A 33 7.11 3.34 11.40
CA PHE A 33 7.49 4.68 10.94
C PHE A 33 6.49 5.75 11.38
N LEU A 34 5.19 5.52 11.20
CA LEU A 34 4.16 6.48 11.55
C LEU A 34 4.00 6.68 13.06
N ALA A 35 4.34 5.68 13.87
CA ALA A 35 4.29 5.77 15.34
C ALA A 35 5.28 6.82 15.90
N GLY A 36 6.33 7.17 15.14
CA GLY A 36 7.29 8.21 15.52
C GLY A 36 6.78 9.65 15.34
N TYR A 37 5.58 9.85 14.78
CA TYR A 37 5.04 11.19 14.47
C TYR A 37 3.67 11.43 15.10
N SER A 38 3.40 12.69 15.41
CA SER A 38 2.08 13.17 15.85
C SER A 38 1.38 13.94 14.73
N ASP A 39 0.07 14.15 14.88
CA ASP A 39 -0.70 14.97 13.95
C ASP A 39 -0.23 16.44 14.01
N PRO A 40 -0.21 17.19 12.89
CA PRO A 40 -0.71 16.85 11.54
C PRO A 40 0.29 16.09 10.65
N THR A 41 1.54 15.96 11.08
CA THR A 41 2.62 15.33 10.29
C THR A 41 2.32 13.86 10.01
N ARG A 42 1.85 13.11 11.02
CA ARG A 42 1.47 11.70 10.89
C ARG A 42 0.43 11.47 9.79
N GLN A 43 -0.61 12.31 9.72
CA GLN A 43 -1.66 12.18 8.68
C GLN A 43 -1.12 12.44 7.27
N SER A 44 -0.28 13.47 7.13
CA SER A 44 0.36 13.79 5.85
C SER A 44 1.27 12.64 5.39
N TYR A 45 2.07 12.09 6.31
CA TYR A 45 2.97 10.98 6.02
C TYR A 45 2.22 9.68 5.73
N ALA A 46 1.16 9.38 6.47
CA ALA A 46 0.32 8.21 6.22
C ALA A 46 -0.29 8.26 4.81
N THR A 47 -0.73 9.44 4.37
CA THR A 47 -1.27 9.63 3.01
C THR A 47 -0.20 9.40 1.95
N ASP A 48 0.99 9.96 2.14
CA ASP A 48 2.09 9.83 1.18
C ASP A 48 2.55 8.38 1.05
N VAL A 49 2.77 7.70 2.18
CA VAL A 49 3.21 6.30 2.21
C VAL A 49 2.14 5.39 1.62
N ARG A 50 0.86 5.59 1.93
CA ARG A 50 -0.23 4.80 1.33
C ARG A 50 -0.21 4.87 -0.20
N ILE A 51 -0.08 6.08 -0.75
CA ILE A 51 -0.08 6.26 -2.20
C ILE A 51 1.14 5.58 -2.83
N PHE A 52 2.29 5.66 -2.19
CA PHE A 52 3.49 5.00 -2.66
C PHE A 52 3.41 3.47 -2.57
N THR A 53 2.88 2.92 -1.48
CA THR A 53 2.66 1.47 -1.32
C THR A 53 1.69 0.94 -2.38
N THR A 54 0.59 1.65 -2.65
CA THR A 54 -0.32 1.29 -3.76
C THR A 54 0.42 1.28 -5.10
N TRP A 55 1.19 2.33 -5.38
CA TRP A 55 1.98 2.38 -6.62
C TRP A 55 2.99 1.22 -6.72
N CYS A 56 3.65 0.86 -5.62
CA CYS A 56 4.57 -0.28 -5.59
C CYS A 56 3.85 -1.58 -5.95
N HIS A 57 2.69 -1.86 -5.35
CA HIS A 57 1.92 -3.07 -5.61
C HIS A 57 1.42 -3.14 -7.05
N ASP A 58 0.94 -2.02 -7.60
CA ASP A 58 0.50 -1.91 -8.99
C ASP A 58 1.64 -2.21 -10.00
N HIS A 59 2.90 -2.00 -9.59
CA HIS A 59 4.09 -2.19 -10.43
C HIS A 59 4.94 -3.41 -10.04
N GLY A 60 4.45 -4.28 -9.14
CA GLY A 60 5.17 -5.47 -8.70
C GLY A 60 6.45 -5.19 -7.90
N VAL A 61 6.53 -4.03 -7.26
CA VAL A 61 7.65 -3.62 -6.41
C VAL A 61 7.32 -3.94 -4.95
N ASN A 62 8.23 -4.63 -4.27
CA ASN A 62 8.17 -4.82 -2.82
C ASN A 62 8.64 -3.54 -2.13
N LEU A 63 7.82 -2.99 -1.24
CA LEU A 63 8.07 -1.73 -0.52
C LEU A 63 9.40 -1.77 0.25
N LEU A 64 9.78 -2.91 0.82
CA LEU A 64 11.00 -3.09 1.60
C LEU A 64 12.25 -3.30 0.72
N ASN A 65 12.09 -3.47 -0.59
CA ASN A 65 13.18 -3.63 -1.56
C ASN A 65 13.24 -2.47 -2.56
N VAL A 66 12.74 -1.30 -2.17
CA VAL A 66 12.75 -0.10 -3.00
C VAL A 66 14.18 0.44 -3.16
N LYS A 67 14.50 0.82 -4.40
CA LYS A 67 15.78 1.42 -4.78
C LYS A 67 15.53 2.80 -5.39
N ARG A 68 16.59 3.59 -5.51
CA ARG A 68 16.53 4.93 -6.11
C ARG A 68 15.79 4.97 -7.46
N PRO A 69 16.00 4.04 -8.42
CA PRO A 69 15.24 4.06 -9.67
C PRO A 69 13.72 3.98 -9.47
N HIS A 70 13.24 3.19 -8.50
CA HIS A 70 11.80 3.12 -8.22
C HIS A 70 11.24 4.46 -7.71
N LEU A 71 12.00 5.18 -6.88
CA LEU A 71 11.61 6.52 -6.41
C LEU A 71 11.58 7.54 -7.55
N GLU A 72 12.55 7.47 -8.46
CA GLU A 72 12.60 8.32 -9.66
C GLU A 72 11.42 8.01 -10.60
N THR A 73 11.13 6.73 -10.84
CA THR A 73 9.96 6.30 -11.64
C THR A 73 8.64 6.73 -11.00
N PHE A 74 8.50 6.61 -9.67
CA PHE A 74 7.33 7.12 -8.95
C PHE A 74 7.18 8.65 -9.11
N GLY A 75 8.29 9.39 -9.05
CA GLY A 75 8.32 10.82 -9.35
C GLY A 75 7.78 11.12 -10.76
N ARG A 76 8.29 10.43 -11.78
CA ARG A 76 7.83 10.57 -13.17
C ARG A 76 6.37 10.18 -13.36
N TRP A 77 5.92 9.12 -12.69
CA TRP A 77 4.52 8.74 -12.70
C TRP A 77 3.65 9.86 -12.12
N MET A 78 4.03 10.48 -10.99
CA MET A 78 3.27 11.60 -10.44
C MET A 78 3.27 12.84 -11.35
N GLU A 79 4.35 13.11 -12.08
CA GLU A 79 4.38 14.16 -13.12
C GLU A 79 3.36 13.86 -14.22
N GLN A 80 3.30 12.62 -14.71
CA GLN A 80 2.33 12.18 -15.71
C GLN A 80 0.88 12.27 -15.19
N GLN A 81 0.67 12.07 -13.88
CA GLN A 81 -0.62 12.29 -13.22
C GLN A 81 -0.93 13.79 -12.97
N GLY A 82 -0.11 14.72 -13.46
CA GLY A 82 -0.34 16.15 -13.35
C GLY A 82 -0.16 16.72 -11.93
N ARG A 83 0.62 16.05 -11.07
CA ARG A 83 0.84 16.52 -9.69
C ARG A 83 1.81 17.71 -9.68
N MET A 84 1.51 18.69 -8.84
CA MET A 84 2.38 19.85 -8.66
C MET A 84 3.77 19.42 -8.17
N PRO A 85 4.87 20.08 -8.62
CA PRO A 85 6.23 19.77 -8.18
C PRO A 85 6.41 19.81 -6.67
N SER A 86 5.73 20.73 -5.97
CA SER A 86 5.72 20.81 -4.51
C SER A 86 5.13 19.57 -3.84
N THR A 87 4.06 19.00 -4.41
CA THR A 87 3.45 17.75 -3.93
C THR A 87 4.39 16.56 -4.13
N ILE A 88 5.05 16.49 -5.29
CA ILE A 88 6.04 15.46 -5.63
C ILE A 88 7.21 15.52 -4.65
N GLY A 89 7.80 16.71 -4.49
CA GLY A 89 8.92 16.93 -3.58
C GLY A 89 8.57 16.58 -2.13
N ARG A 90 7.39 16.98 -1.65
CA ARG A 90 6.91 16.64 -0.29
C ARG A 90 6.84 15.12 -0.08
N ARG A 91 6.26 14.39 -1.04
CA ARG A 91 6.16 12.92 -0.97
C ARG A 91 7.52 12.25 -1.01
N LEU A 92 8.41 12.67 -1.90
CA LEU A 92 9.77 12.13 -1.98
C LEU A 92 10.56 12.39 -0.69
N SER A 93 10.36 13.54 -0.04
CA SER A 93 10.93 13.83 1.29
C SER A 93 10.38 12.89 2.36
N THR A 94 9.07 12.65 2.40
CA THR A 94 8.46 11.66 3.31
C THR A 94 9.06 10.26 3.09
N LEU A 95 9.19 9.81 1.85
CA LEU A 95 9.75 8.50 1.51
C LEU A 95 11.25 8.42 1.88
N SER A 96 12.00 9.49 1.69
CA SER A 96 13.40 9.58 2.14
C SER A 96 13.50 9.41 3.66
N SER A 97 12.57 9.98 4.43
CA SER A 97 12.48 9.74 5.88
C SER A 97 12.08 8.30 6.22
N PHE A 98 11.13 7.72 5.48
CA PHE A 98 10.68 6.34 5.67
C PHE A 98 11.81 5.33 5.52
N TYR A 99 12.64 5.43 4.47
CA TYR A 99 13.75 4.49 4.21
C TYR A 99 15.01 4.74 5.06
N LYS A 100 15.05 5.79 5.86
CA LYS A 100 16.14 6.03 6.82
C LYS A 100 15.90 5.39 8.18
N TYR A 101 14.65 4.99 8.45
CA TYR A 101 14.23 4.37 9.70
C TYR A 101 14.37 2.85 9.59
#